data_AF-A0A6I3SBN3-F1
#
_entry.id   AF-A0A6I3SBN3-F1
#
_cell.length_a   1.000
_cell.length_b   1.000
_cell.length_c   1.000
_cell.angle_alpha   90.00
_cell.angle_beta   90.00
_cell.angle_gamma   90.00
#
_symmetry.space_group_name_H-M   'P 1'
#
loop_
_entity.id
_entity.type
_entity.pdbx_description
1 polymer ?
#
loop_
_entity_poly.entity_id
_entity_poly.type
_entity_poly.pdbx_seq_one_letter_code
_entity_poly.pdbx_strand_id
1 'polypeptide(L)'
;MRKELNDLKILISRDTLSKTSGRKKQVFKYCLCSIFINLITGNHLSASQELNISIAKMVLTIHHKDKSLNIYLENFKNEVEKSFELRGFLKPYNDEKLNKIISFFRELINKCSKETVTMIQVSEVSRIINAKQFFNKSSVSDHHWLQFDTIKGLIPTYPEMIIFNDLKVQWNYYVDVFNQINNWEVTDRKSLLENITNRDNRALLYQQSALYRQLIFLSVTYVESYLYNLYYTILNSNYLTKDKLESLNRIKKIDDTYIIDKILYDLFPQIKNSTLVLYENYKKMLRHRDRYVHASPFKDLSTNKSQLEPLLDINNLRLFDFLQTSIDFVKIIDDNLPNTLKLLFWWYDDNIKFIKMLPLSLTNENVPKKHYY
;
A
#
# COMPACT_ATOMS: atom_id res chain seq x y z
N MET A 1 -10.49 21.61 -2.94
CA MET A 1 -10.73 20.24 -3.46
C MET A 1 -11.89 20.12 -4.45
N ARG A 2 -13.18 20.17 -4.06
CA ARG A 2 -14.30 19.99 -5.02
C ARG A 2 -14.34 21.03 -6.15
N LYS A 3 -13.99 22.29 -5.85
CA LYS A 3 -13.90 23.37 -6.84
C LYS A 3 -12.75 23.16 -7.85
N GLU A 4 -11.56 22.77 -7.38
CA GLU A 4 -10.41 22.47 -8.24
C GLU A 4 -10.65 21.28 -9.16
N LEU A 5 -11.31 20.23 -8.65
CA LEU A 5 -11.73 19.09 -9.48
C LEU A 5 -12.73 19.49 -10.57
N ASN A 6 -13.66 20.39 -10.28
CA ASN A 6 -14.60 20.92 -11.27
C ASN A 6 -13.88 21.76 -12.34
N ASP A 7 -12.93 22.60 -11.93
CA ASP A 7 -12.10 23.36 -12.87
C ASP A 7 -11.29 22.43 -13.79
N LEU A 8 -10.68 21.38 -13.25
CA LEU A 8 -9.98 20.36 -14.03
C LEU A 8 -10.94 19.64 -15.00
N LYS A 9 -12.14 19.26 -14.56
CA LYS A 9 -13.16 18.63 -15.41
C LYS A 9 -13.53 19.50 -16.61
N ILE A 10 -13.71 20.81 -16.40
CA ILE A 10 -14.01 21.75 -17.47
C ILE A 10 -12.84 21.82 -18.46
N LEU A 11 -11.61 21.96 -17.96
CA LEU A 11 -10.42 22.07 -18.79
C LEU A 11 -10.18 20.82 -19.65
N ILE A 12 -10.35 19.63 -19.07
CA ILE A 12 -10.14 18.37 -19.77
C ILE A 12 -11.35 17.97 -20.61
N SER A 13 -12.51 18.61 -20.52
CA SER A 13 -13.71 18.20 -21.27
C SER A 13 -13.49 18.13 -22.79
N ARG A 14 -14.29 17.29 -23.48
CA ARG A 14 -14.26 17.23 -24.96
C ARG A 14 -14.67 18.58 -25.56
N ASP A 15 -15.60 19.27 -24.92
CA ASP A 15 -16.14 20.56 -25.36
C ASP A 15 -15.12 21.69 -25.29
N THR A 16 -14.26 21.71 -24.27
CA THR A 16 -13.17 22.70 -24.20
C THR A 16 -12.12 22.44 -25.29
N LEU A 17 -11.76 21.17 -25.51
CA LEU A 17 -10.77 20.80 -26.53
C LEU A 17 -11.26 21.03 -27.97
N SER A 18 -12.57 20.87 -28.24
CA SER A 18 -13.15 21.11 -29.57
C SER A 18 -13.16 22.60 -29.96
N LYS A 19 -13.18 23.51 -28.98
CA LYS A 19 -13.08 24.96 -29.17
C LYS A 19 -11.67 25.43 -29.56
N THR A 20 -10.68 24.54 -29.57
CA THR A 20 -9.30 24.85 -29.94
C THR A 20 -8.93 24.21 -31.27
N SER A 21 -8.11 24.88 -32.09
CA SER A 21 -7.64 24.38 -33.38
C SER A 21 -6.17 24.76 -33.62
N GLY A 22 -5.53 24.06 -34.56
CA GLY A 22 -4.15 24.31 -34.97
C GLY A 22 -3.15 24.33 -33.80
N ARG A 23 -2.26 25.33 -33.80
CA ARG A 23 -1.21 25.50 -32.79
C ARG A 23 -1.75 25.73 -31.38
N LYS A 24 -2.83 26.51 -31.24
CA LYS A 24 -3.51 26.74 -29.95
C LYS A 24 -3.92 25.41 -29.30
N LYS A 25 -4.45 24.47 -30.10
CA LYS A 25 -4.79 23.13 -29.62
C LYS A 25 -3.56 22.35 -29.14
N GLN A 26 -2.45 22.45 -29.85
CA GLN A 26 -1.21 21.78 -29.45
C GLN A 26 -0.67 22.33 -28.13
N VAL A 27 -0.56 23.67 -27.97
CA VAL A 27 -0.13 24.28 -26.71
C VAL A 27 -1.06 23.85 -25.56
N PHE A 28 -2.37 23.86 -25.79
CA PHE A 28 -3.34 23.45 -24.79
C PHE A 28 -3.18 21.99 -24.38
N LYS A 29 -2.90 21.07 -25.31
CA LYS A 29 -2.61 19.66 -25.00
C LYS A 29 -1.36 19.48 -24.13
N TYR A 30 -0.28 20.23 -24.43
CA TYR A 30 0.91 20.21 -23.58
C TYR A 30 0.62 20.75 -22.18
N CYS A 31 -0.18 21.82 -22.06
CA CYS A 31 -0.60 22.33 -20.75
C CYS A 31 -1.38 21.26 -19.95
N LEU A 32 -2.34 20.57 -20.59
CA LEU A 32 -3.09 19.49 -19.93
C LEU A 32 -2.18 18.32 -19.51
N CYS A 33 -1.16 17.99 -20.31
CA CYS A 33 -0.18 16.97 -19.95
C CYS A 33 0.70 17.39 -18.76
N SER A 34 1.12 18.66 -18.70
CA SER A 34 1.85 19.22 -17.56
C SER A 34 1.04 19.12 -16.25
N ILE A 35 -0.23 19.52 -16.32
CA ILE A 35 -1.21 19.38 -15.22
C ILE A 35 -1.32 17.91 -14.80
N PHE A 36 -1.42 16.99 -15.76
CA PHE A 36 -1.52 15.56 -15.48
C PHE A 36 -0.25 15.00 -14.81
N ILE A 37 0.95 15.37 -15.27
CA ILE A 37 2.22 14.96 -14.64
C ILE A 37 2.21 15.34 -13.17
N ASN A 38 1.97 16.62 -12.86
CA ASN A 38 1.94 17.10 -11.49
C ASN A 38 0.87 16.39 -10.64
N LEU A 39 -0.29 16.08 -11.22
CA LEU A 39 -1.35 15.36 -10.53
C LEU A 39 -0.89 13.95 -10.13
N ILE A 40 -0.31 13.18 -11.06
CA ILE A 40 0.10 11.80 -10.77
C ILE A 40 1.37 11.70 -9.93
N THR A 41 2.18 12.77 -9.84
CA THR A 41 3.36 12.84 -8.95
C THR A 41 3.07 13.43 -7.57
N GLY A 42 1.82 13.82 -7.28
CA GLY A 42 1.44 14.40 -5.98
C GLY A 42 1.79 15.88 -5.80
N ASN A 43 2.00 16.59 -6.90
CA ASN A 43 2.32 18.02 -6.94
C ASN A 43 1.09 18.90 -7.23
N HIS A 44 -0.12 18.39 -6.99
CA HIS A 44 -1.35 19.10 -7.34
C HIS A 44 -1.56 20.40 -6.54
N LEU A 45 -1.07 20.47 -5.30
CA LEU A 45 -1.16 21.67 -4.45
C LEU A 45 0.06 22.59 -4.59
N SER A 46 0.93 22.36 -5.59
CA SER A 46 2.12 23.18 -5.80
C SER A 46 1.81 24.48 -6.58
N ALA A 47 2.61 25.51 -6.37
CA ALA A 47 2.54 26.75 -7.16
C ALA A 47 2.74 26.48 -8.67
N SER A 48 3.55 25.47 -9.03
CA SER A 48 3.70 25.01 -10.42
C SER A 48 2.37 24.55 -11.01
N GLN A 49 1.55 23.84 -10.23
CA GLN A 49 0.23 23.40 -10.70
C GLN A 49 -0.73 24.56 -10.92
N GLU A 50 -0.77 25.53 -10.00
CA GLU A 50 -1.59 26.73 -10.15
C GLU A 50 -1.22 27.52 -11.41
N LEU A 51 0.09 27.65 -11.66
CA LEU A 51 0.63 28.27 -12.86
C LEU A 51 0.19 27.50 -14.12
N ASN A 52 0.38 26.17 -14.16
CA ASN A 52 -0.03 25.33 -15.27
C ASN A 52 -1.54 25.44 -15.59
N ILE A 53 -2.39 25.48 -14.56
CA ILE A 53 -3.84 25.68 -14.70
C ILE A 53 -4.15 27.09 -15.26
N SER A 54 -3.48 28.11 -14.73
CA SER A 54 -3.66 29.51 -15.16
C SER A 54 -3.25 29.71 -16.61
N ILE A 55 -2.13 29.13 -17.03
CA ILE A 55 -1.68 29.10 -18.42
C ILE A 55 -2.70 28.38 -19.29
N ALA A 56 -3.19 27.21 -18.89
CA ALA A 56 -4.20 26.48 -19.66
C ALA A 56 -5.45 27.35 -19.90
N LYS A 57 -5.92 28.07 -18.87
CA LYS A 57 -7.02 29.05 -18.98
C LYS A 57 -6.66 30.22 -19.91
N MET A 58 -5.46 30.77 -19.83
CA MET A 58 -4.98 31.85 -20.70
C MET A 58 -4.92 31.40 -22.18
N VAL A 59 -4.39 30.22 -22.47
CA VAL A 59 -4.31 29.71 -23.84
C VAL A 59 -5.70 29.64 -24.50
N LEU A 60 -6.75 29.36 -23.72
CA LEU A 60 -8.13 29.36 -24.22
C LEU A 60 -8.62 30.75 -24.64
N THR A 61 -8.07 31.84 -24.11
CA THR A 61 -8.46 33.22 -24.49
C THR A 61 -7.62 33.79 -25.64
N ILE A 62 -6.41 33.26 -25.89
CA ILE A 62 -5.54 33.71 -26.98
C ILE A 62 -6.17 33.45 -28.35
N HIS A 63 -6.02 34.41 -29.28
CA HIS A 63 -6.49 34.26 -30.65
C HIS A 63 -5.62 33.26 -31.45
N HIS A 64 -6.24 32.39 -32.25
CA HIS A 64 -5.55 31.26 -32.91
C HIS A 64 -4.43 31.64 -33.90
N LYS A 65 -4.40 32.90 -34.37
CA LYS A 65 -3.38 33.44 -35.29
C LYS A 65 -2.25 34.20 -34.58
N ASP A 66 -2.26 34.24 -33.25
CA ASP A 66 -1.25 34.96 -32.49
C ASP A 66 0.14 34.32 -32.65
N LYS A 67 1.15 35.13 -33.03
CA LYS A 67 2.53 34.66 -33.24
C LYS A 67 3.18 34.17 -31.95
N SER A 68 2.75 34.67 -30.78
CA SER A 68 3.24 34.22 -29.47
C SER A 68 2.98 32.74 -29.22
N LEU A 69 1.96 32.14 -29.88
CA LEU A 69 1.67 30.71 -29.77
C LEU A 69 2.83 29.82 -30.20
N ASN A 70 3.70 30.27 -31.11
CA ASN A 70 4.89 29.51 -31.49
C ASN A 70 5.91 29.46 -30.35
N ILE A 71 6.16 30.60 -29.72
CA ILE A 71 7.09 30.72 -28.59
C ILE A 71 6.58 29.89 -27.41
N TYR A 72 5.28 30.00 -27.10
CA TYR A 72 4.66 29.16 -26.08
C TYR A 72 4.76 27.67 -26.42
N LEU A 73 4.50 27.29 -27.68
CA LEU A 73 4.56 25.89 -28.09
C LEU A 73 5.96 25.32 -27.89
N GLU A 74 7.01 26.01 -28.34
CA GLU A 74 8.39 25.54 -28.19
C GLU A 74 8.77 25.41 -26.71
N ASN A 75 8.47 26.43 -25.89
CA ASN A 75 8.79 26.41 -24.47
C ASN A 75 8.05 25.28 -23.73
N PHE A 76 6.72 25.18 -23.89
CA PHE A 76 5.94 24.13 -23.21
C PHE A 76 6.29 22.74 -23.71
N LYS A 77 6.50 22.58 -25.01
CA LYS A 77 6.89 21.30 -25.58
C LYS A 77 8.20 20.82 -24.94
N ASN A 78 9.24 21.66 -24.94
CA ASN A 78 10.54 21.27 -24.41
C ASN A 78 10.48 20.90 -22.92
N GLU A 79 9.80 21.71 -22.10
CA GLU A 79 9.68 21.45 -20.66
C GLU A 79 8.85 20.18 -20.35
N VAL A 80 7.73 19.99 -21.06
CA VAL A 80 6.86 18.83 -20.87
C VAL A 80 7.51 17.56 -21.38
N GLU A 81 8.17 17.58 -22.54
CA GLU A 81 8.87 16.40 -23.08
C GLU A 81 10.07 16.00 -22.21
N LYS A 82 10.80 16.98 -21.65
CA LYS A 82 11.85 16.72 -20.65
C LYS A 82 11.26 16.08 -19.38
N SER A 83 10.13 16.60 -18.90
CA SER A 83 9.43 16.04 -17.73
C SER A 83 8.91 14.63 -18.00
N PHE A 84 8.40 14.38 -19.21
CA PHE A 84 8.00 13.06 -19.67
C PHE A 84 9.15 12.06 -19.63
N GLU A 85 10.31 12.43 -20.15
CA GLU A 85 11.49 11.57 -20.16
C GLU A 85 11.97 11.25 -18.74
N LEU A 86 12.06 12.27 -17.88
CA LEU A 86 12.46 12.12 -16.47
C LEU A 86 11.50 11.21 -15.68
N ARG A 87 10.20 11.29 -15.97
CA ARG A 87 9.16 10.51 -15.29
C ARG A 87 8.80 9.21 -16.02
N GLY A 88 9.55 8.82 -17.05
CA GLY A 88 9.39 7.53 -17.74
C GLY A 88 8.18 7.40 -18.65
N PHE A 89 7.65 8.50 -19.20
CA PHE A 89 6.59 8.44 -20.21
C PHE A 89 7.12 7.85 -21.52
N LEU A 90 6.34 6.95 -22.14
CA LEU A 90 6.77 6.23 -23.34
C LEU A 90 6.77 7.15 -24.58
N LYS A 91 7.89 7.17 -25.31
CA LYS A 91 8.06 7.84 -26.61
C LYS A 91 7.33 7.08 -27.74
N PRO A 92 6.99 7.73 -28.88
CA PRO A 92 7.19 9.15 -29.20
C PRO A 92 6.11 10.08 -28.61
N TYR A 93 6.46 11.35 -28.36
CA TYR A 93 5.55 12.38 -27.81
C TYR A 93 4.75 13.09 -28.91
N ASN A 94 4.15 12.31 -29.80
CA ASN A 94 3.31 12.83 -30.88
C ASN A 94 1.88 13.15 -30.41
N ASP A 95 1.05 13.71 -31.30
CA ASP A 95 -0.33 14.09 -30.96
C ASP A 95 -1.18 12.90 -30.46
N GLU A 96 -0.96 11.71 -31.02
CA GLU A 96 -1.62 10.48 -30.58
C GLU A 96 -1.29 10.17 -29.10
N LYS A 97 -0.02 10.28 -28.71
CA LYS A 97 0.41 10.07 -27.33
C LYS A 97 -0.19 11.08 -26.38
N LEU A 98 -0.19 12.37 -26.74
CA LEU A 98 -0.83 13.42 -25.95
C LEU A 98 -2.33 13.14 -25.76
N ASN A 99 -3.02 12.69 -26.81
CA ASN A 99 -4.43 12.30 -26.73
C ASN A 99 -4.66 11.10 -25.80
N LYS A 100 -3.79 10.09 -25.81
CA LYS A 100 -3.86 8.94 -24.89
C LYS A 100 -3.71 9.39 -23.43
N ILE A 101 -2.75 10.27 -23.15
CA ILE A 101 -2.53 10.84 -21.81
C ILE A 101 -3.77 11.63 -21.36
N ILE A 102 -4.31 12.50 -22.22
CA ILE A 102 -5.51 13.30 -21.89
C ILE A 102 -6.75 12.41 -21.72
N SER A 103 -6.89 11.35 -22.51
CA SER A 103 -7.99 10.38 -22.34
C SER A 103 -7.90 9.70 -20.97
N PHE A 104 -6.73 9.21 -20.62
CA PHE A 104 -6.49 8.59 -19.33
C PHE A 104 -6.70 9.57 -18.16
N PHE A 105 -6.26 10.82 -18.32
CA PHE A 105 -6.49 11.89 -17.35
C PHE A 105 -8.00 12.12 -17.10
N ARG A 106 -8.82 12.14 -18.15
CA ARG A 106 -10.29 12.23 -18.02
C ARG A 106 -10.88 11.05 -17.28
N GLU A 107 -10.48 9.84 -17.64
CA GLU A 107 -10.95 8.62 -16.99
C GLU A 107 -10.66 8.66 -15.49
N LEU A 108 -9.42 9.05 -15.12
CA LEU A 108 -8.97 9.13 -13.75
C LEU A 108 -9.77 10.17 -12.93
N ILE A 109 -9.92 11.39 -13.45
CA ILE A 109 -10.71 12.44 -12.77
C ILE A 109 -12.19 12.08 -12.64
N ASN A 110 -12.74 11.38 -13.64
CA ASN A 110 -14.11 10.89 -13.58
C ASN A 110 -14.29 9.83 -12.48
N LYS A 111 -13.37 8.87 -12.35
CA LYS A 111 -13.36 7.88 -11.26
C LYS A 111 -13.31 8.57 -9.89
N CYS A 112 -12.39 9.52 -9.68
CA CYS A 112 -12.26 10.26 -8.41
C CYS A 112 -13.48 11.07 -8.01
N SER A 113 -14.27 11.50 -8.97
CA SER A 113 -15.48 12.26 -8.65
C SER A 113 -16.66 11.40 -8.20
N LYS A 114 -16.57 10.08 -8.39
CA LYS A 114 -17.61 9.10 -8.05
C LYS A 114 -17.23 8.28 -6.81
N GLU A 115 -15.94 8.03 -6.62
CA GLU A 115 -15.42 7.13 -5.60
C GLU A 115 -14.74 7.89 -4.48
N THR A 116 -14.81 7.36 -3.25
CA THR A 116 -14.06 7.87 -2.10
C THR A 116 -12.57 7.52 -2.17
N VAL A 117 -12.25 6.38 -2.78
CA VAL A 117 -10.89 5.91 -3.04
C VAL A 117 -10.86 5.39 -4.47
N THR A 118 -9.95 5.92 -5.29
CA THR A 118 -9.78 5.46 -6.67
C THR A 118 -8.60 4.52 -6.74
N MET A 119 -8.87 3.29 -7.17
CA MET A 119 -7.86 2.27 -7.43
C MET A 119 -7.76 2.02 -8.93
N ILE A 120 -6.54 1.89 -9.43
CA ILE A 120 -6.25 1.53 -10.82
C ILE A 120 -5.15 0.46 -10.85
N GLN A 121 -5.14 -0.37 -11.88
CA GLN A 121 -4.06 -1.32 -12.07
C GLN A 121 -2.87 -0.66 -12.77
N VAL A 122 -1.66 -1.14 -12.48
CA VAL A 122 -0.44 -0.70 -13.17
C VAL A 122 -0.59 -0.88 -14.69
N SER A 123 -1.23 -1.96 -15.14
CA SER A 123 -1.54 -2.22 -16.55
C SER A 123 -2.29 -1.07 -17.26
N GLU A 124 -3.12 -0.31 -16.55
CA GLU A 124 -3.82 0.86 -17.09
C GLU A 124 -2.84 2.02 -17.33
N VAL A 125 -1.92 2.25 -16.39
CA VAL A 125 -0.91 3.32 -16.44
C VAL A 125 0.25 2.96 -17.38
N SER A 126 0.60 1.68 -17.48
CA SER A 126 1.65 1.13 -18.35
C SER A 126 1.44 1.45 -19.83
N ARG A 127 0.19 1.77 -20.23
CA ARG A 127 -0.15 2.26 -21.58
C ARG A 127 0.51 3.60 -21.90
N ILE A 128 0.78 4.41 -20.88
CA ILE A 128 1.33 5.76 -21.04
C ILE A 128 2.73 5.94 -20.45
N ILE A 129 3.08 5.21 -19.38
CA ILE A 129 4.30 5.38 -18.58
C ILE A 129 4.98 4.02 -18.36
N ASN A 130 6.30 3.98 -18.33
CA ASN A 130 7.05 2.85 -17.78
C ASN A 130 6.96 2.87 -16.24
N ALA A 131 6.08 2.05 -15.68
CA ALA A 131 5.81 2.03 -14.24
C ALA A 131 7.06 1.77 -13.38
N LYS A 132 7.96 0.88 -13.83
CA LYS A 132 9.20 0.57 -13.10
C LYS A 132 10.12 1.78 -13.00
N GLN A 133 10.23 2.55 -14.08
CA GLN A 133 10.99 3.79 -14.11
C GLN A 133 10.31 4.88 -13.27
N PHE A 134 9.00 5.05 -13.42
CA PHE A 134 8.22 6.07 -12.71
C PHE A 134 8.30 5.92 -11.18
N PHE A 135 8.12 4.69 -10.69
CA PHE A 135 8.22 4.40 -9.25
C PHE A 135 9.65 4.16 -8.78
N ASN A 136 10.62 4.06 -9.69
CA ASN A 136 12.00 3.64 -9.43
C ASN A 136 12.07 2.30 -8.68
N LYS A 137 11.27 1.32 -9.13
CA LYS A 137 11.11 0.00 -8.48
C LYS A 137 10.96 -1.11 -9.51
N SER A 138 11.88 -2.07 -9.51
CA SER A 138 11.94 -3.15 -10.51
C SER A 138 10.84 -4.21 -10.37
N SER A 139 10.30 -4.37 -9.15
CA SER A 139 9.28 -5.35 -8.80
C SER A 139 7.85 -4.91 -9.12
N VAL A 140 7.62 -3.63 -9.45
CA VAL A 140 6.30 -3.17 -9.88
C VAL A 140 5.91 -3.84 -11.20
N SER A 141 4.78 -4.52 -11.20
CA SER A 141 4.28 -5.34 -12.30
C SER A 141 2.84 -4.94 -12.65
N ASP A 142 2.38 -5.29 -13.85
CA ASP A 142 1.12 -4.80 -14.43
C ASP A 142 -0.14 -5.17 -13.62
N HIS A 143 -0.12 -6.26 -12.87
CA HIS A 143 -1.23 -6.70 -12.03
C HIS A 143 -1.31 -5.98 -10.68
N HIS A 144 -0.28 -5.21 -10.28
CA HIS A 144 -0.30 -4.47 -9.03
C HIS A 144 -1.31 -3.33 -9.07
N TRP A 145 -1.84 -3.01 -7.90
CA TRP A 145 -2.79 -1.92 -7.72
C TRP A 145 -2.09 -0.64 -7.29
N LEU A 146 -2.59 0.48 -7.80
CA LEU A 146 -2.19 1.83 -7.45
C LEU A 146 -3.40 2.55 -6.86
N GLN A 147 -3.25 3.10 -5.67
CA GLN A 147 -4.16 4.13 -5.19
C GLN A 147 -3.84 5.44 -5.93
N PHE A 148 -4.87 6.09 -6.43
CA PHE A 148 -4.76 7.47 -6.90
C PHE A 148 -5.44 8.41 -5.91
N ASP A 149 -4.68 9.38 -5.43
CA ASP A 149 -5.13 10.47 -4.60
C ASP A 149 -4.75 11.79 -5.26
N THR A 150 -5.67 12.75 -5.34
CA THR A 150 -5.40 14.00 -6.05
C THR A 150 -4.29 14.84 -5.42
N ILE A 151 -4.03 14.65 -4.13
CA ILE A 151 -2.99 15.35 -3.38
C ILE A 151 -1.69 14.54 -3.43
N LYS A 152 -1.75 13.23 -3.17
CA LYS A 152 -0.54 12.38 -3.06
C LYS A 152 -0.07 11.76 -4.38
N GLY A 153 -0.89 11.84 -5.43
CA GLY A 153 -0.62 11.23 -6.73
C GLY A 153 -0.86 9.73 -6.76
N LEU A 154 -0.11 9.04 -7.61
CA LEU A 154 -0.14 7.58 -7.72
C LEU A 154 0.74 6.95 -6.64
N ILE A 155 0.12 6.10 -5.81
CA ILE A 155 0.79 5.38 -4.73
C ILE A 155 0.65 3.88 -5.02
N PRO A 156 1.76 3.13 -5.15
CA PRO A 156 1.73 1.69 -5.17
C PRO A 156 1.13 1.16 -3.86
N THR A 157 0.06 0.37 -3.96
CA THR A 157 -0.70 -0.08 -2.80
C THR A 157 -0.74 -1.59 -2.75
N TYR A 158 -0.21 -2.14 -1.66
CA TYR A 158 -0.12 -3.58 -1.42
C TYR A 158 -0.87 -3.93 -0.14
N PRO A 159 -1.66 -5.03 -0.14
CA PRO A 159 -2.44 -5.41 1.03
C PRO A 159 -1.60 -5.57 2.30
N GLU A 160 -0.46 -6.26 2.20
CA GLU A 160 0.42 -6.51 3.34
C GLU A 160 1.03 -5.22 3.90
N MET A 161 1.26 -4.20 3.06
CA MET A 161 1.76 -2.89 3.49
C MET A 161 0.73 -2.17 4.38
N ILE A 162 -0.56 -2.24 4.01
CA ILE A 162 -1.64 -1.62 4.79
C ILE A 162 -1.73 -2.31 6.15
N ILE A 163 -1.83 -3.63 6.15
CA ILE A 163 -1.96 -4.43 7.39
C ILE A 163 -0.73 -4.25 8.29
N PHE A 164 0.46 -4.14 7.72
CA PHE A 164 1.66 -3.88 8.49
C PHE A 164 1.66 -2.50 9.15
N ASN A 165 1.19 -1.45 8.45
CA ASN A 165 1.04 -0.13 9.05
C ASN A 165 0.00 -0.13 10.18
N ASP A 166 -1.11 -0.86 10.01
CA ASP A 166 -2.11 -1.04 11.07
C ASP A 166 -1.48 -1.75 12.29
N LEU A 167 -0.66 -2.78 12.06
CA LEU A 167 0.09 -3.46 13.12
C LEU A 167 1.01 -2.49 13.87
N LYS A 168 1.75 -1.62 13.18
CA LYS A 168 2.60 -0.61 13.83
C LYS A 168 1.81 0.34 14.71
N VAL A 169 0.67 0.84 14.21
CA VAL A 169 -0.21 1.73 14.99
C VAL A 169 -0.73 1.02 16.24
N GLN A 170 -1.26 -0.20 16.10
CA GLN A 170 -1.78 -0.96 17.24
C GLN A 170 -0.67 -1.34 18.24
N TRP A 171 0.54 -1.62 17.75
CA TRP A 171 1.68 -1.91 18.60
C TRP A 171 2.07 -0.71 19.45
N ASN A 172 2.13 0.49 18.85
CA ASN A 172 2.45 1.71 19.57
C ASN A 172 1.42 1.98 20.69
N TYR A 173 0.13 1.83 20.38
CA TYR A 173 -0.92 1.93 21.40
C TYR A 173 -0.79 0.87 22.49
N TYR A 174 -0.42 -0.36 22.14
CA TYR A 174 -0.19 -1.42 23.11
C TYR A 174 0.98 -1.10 24.05
N VAL A 175 2.09 -0.58 23.52
CA VAL A 175 3.24 -0.14 24.31
C VAL A 175 2.84 0.98 25.28
N ASP A 176 2.10 1.98 24.80
CA ASP A 176 1.63 3.09 25.65
C ASP A 176 0.76 2.60 26.82
N VAL A 177 -0.19 1.72 26.54
CA VAL A 177 -1.07 1.12 27.56
C VAL A 177 -0.29 0.22 28.52
N PHE A 178 0.65 -0.58 28.02
CA PHE A 178 1.51 -1.42 28.83
C PHE A 178 2.35 -0.60 29.82
N ASN A 179 2.93 0.51 29.36
CA ASN A 179 3.71 1.41 30.20
C ASN A 179 2.84 2.08 31.27
N GLN A 180 1.61 2.48 30.95
CA GLN A 180 0.67 3.03 31.94
C GLN A 180 0.34 2.01 33.04
N ILE A 181 0.13 0.73 32.69
CA ILE A 181 -0.14 -0.34 33.66
C ILE A 181 1.09 -0.64 34.52
N ASN A 182 2.29 -0.68 33.93
CA ASN A 182 3.52 -0.95 34.68
C ASN A 182 3.91 0.17 35.65
N ASN A 183 3.43 1.39 35.41
CA ASN A 183 3.64 2.52 36.30
C ASN A 183 2.71 2.52 37.53
N TRP A 184 1.83 1.52 37.66
CA TRP A 184 1.01 1.37 38.86
C TRP A 184 1.88 1.07 40.07
N GLU A 185 1.78 1.91 41.10
CA GLU A 185 2.46 1.67 42.37
C GLU A 185 1.80 0.49 43.09
N VAL A 186 2.45 -0.67 43.03
CA VAL A 186 2.03 -1.88 43.74
C VAL A 186 3.06 -2.16 44.85
N THR A 187 2.74 -1.69 46.05
CA THR A 187 3.58 -1.87 47.24
C THR A 187 3.17 -3.09 48.06
N ASP A 188 1.90 -3.51 47.99
CA ASP A 188 1.38 -4.70 48.67
C ASP A 188 0.20 -5.36 47.93
N ARG A 189 -0.34 -6.45 48.49
CA ARG A 189 -1.49 -7.18 47.90
C ARG A 189 -2.80 -6.40 47.95
N LYS A 190 -2.96 -5.50 48.93
CA LYS A 190 -4.16 -4.68 49.09
C LYS A 190 -4.18 -3.59 48.04
N SER A 191 -3.06 -2.89 47.83
CA SER A 191 -2.90 -1.89 46.77
C SER A 191 -3.07 -2.51 45.38
N LEU A 192 -2.59 -3.76 45.18
CA LEU A 192 -2.86 -4.51 43.95
C LEU A 192 -4.36 -4.76 43.73
N LEU A 193 -5.08 -5.20 44.78
CA LEU A 193 -6.52 -5.44 44.69
C LEU A 193 -7.31 -4.15 44.44
N GLU A 194 -6.95 -3.07 45.12
CA GLU A 194 -7.53 -1.73 44.90
C GLU A 194 -7.29 -1.26 43.46
N ASN A 195 -6.07 -1.46 42.93
CA ASN A 195 -5.77 -1.16 41.54
C ASN A 195 -6.59 -2.01 40.57
N ILE A 196 -6.75 -3.32 40.79
CA ILE A 196 -7.50 -4.21 39.88
C ILE A 196 -9.02 -4.01 39.99
N THR A 197 -9.54 -3.51 41.11
CA THR A 197 -10.98 -3.30 41.30
C THR A 197 -11.43 -1.89 40.88
N ASN A 198 -10.51 -0.93 40.86
CA ASN A 198 -10.74 0.41 40.33
C ASN A 198 -11.27 0.35 38.88
N ARG A 199 -12.30 1.16 38.60
CA ARG A 199 -12.99 1.13 37.30
C ARG A 199 -12.07 1.50 36.13
N ASP A 200 -11.27 2.54 36.30
CA ASP A 200 -10.42 3.08 35.23
C ASP A 200 -9.26 2.14 34.94
N ASN A 201 -8.66 1.58 35.99
CA ASN A 201 -7.62 0.55 35.86
C ASN A 201 -8.16 -0.73 35.21
N ARG A 202 -9.39 -1.17 35.53
CA ARG A 202 -10.04 -2.28 34.82
C ARG A 202 -10.24 -1.98 33.35
N ALA A 203 -10.67 -0.76 33.02
CA ALA A 203 -10.82 -0.35 31.63
C ALA A 203 -9.48 -0.43 30.90
N LEU A 204 -8.38 -0.02 31.53
CA LEU A 204 -7.03 -0.11 30.98
C LEU A 204 -6.56 -1.56 30.76
N LEU A 205 -6.84 -2.48 31.70
CA LEU A 205 -6.56 -3.91 31.53
C LEU A 205 -7.37 -4.52 30.38
N TYR A 206 -8.64 -4.15 30.24
CA TYR A 206 -9.46 -4.61 29.12
C TYR A 206 -8.97 -4.05 27.78
N GLN A 207 -8.52 -2.80 27.75
CA GLN A 207 -7.89 -2.19 26.59
C GLN A 207 -6.61 -2.92 26.20
N GLN A 208 -5.72 -3.20 27.15
CA GLN A 208 -4.52 -4.00 26.89
C GLN A 208 -4.86 -5.39 26.34
N SER A 209 -5.84 -6.05 26.93
CA SER A 209 -6.32 -7.37 26.49
C SER A 209 -6.87 -7.34 25.05
N ALA A 210 -7.61 -6.29 24.70
CA ALA A 210 -8.14 -6.09 23.36
C ALA A 210 -7.02 -5.86 22.34
N LEU A 211 -6.06 -5.00 22.66
CA LEU A 211 -4.89 -4.70 21.83
C LEU A 211 -4.01 -5.95 21.63
N TYR A 212 -3.79 -6.74 22.69
CA TYR A 212 -3.07 -8.02 22.62
C TYR A 212 -3.68 -8.96 21.58
N ARG A 213 -5.00 -9.19 21.64
CA ARG A 213 -5.69 -10.05 20.67
C ARG A 213 -5.62 -9.44 19.27
N GLN A 214 -5.85 -8.13 19.14
CA GLN A 214 -5.81 -7.43 17.85
C GLN A 214 -4.43 -7.55 17.18
N LEU A 215 -3.35 -7.46 17.95
CA LEU A 215 -1.99 -7.66 17.45
C LEU A 215 -1.76 -9.09 16.94
N ILE A 216 -2.29 -10.10 17.64
CA ILE A 216 -2.24 -11.49 17.16
C ILE A 216 -3.00 -11.63 15.84
N PHE A 217 -4.20 -11.04 15.74
CA PHE A 217 -4.96 -11.01 14.49
C PHE A 217 -4.17 -10.37 13.36
N LEU A 218 -3.66 -9.15 13.57
CA LEU A 218 -2.90 -8.42 12.55
C LEU A 218 -1.62 -9.15 12.13
N SER A 219 -0.94 -9.84 13.06
CA SER A 219 0.26 -10.62 12.76
C SER A 219 -0.02 -11.75 11.77
N VAL A 220 -1.12 -12.48 11.98
CA VAL A 220 -1.58 -13.53 11.07
C VAL A 220 -2.06 -12.93 9.75
N THR A 221 -2.90 -11.90 9.81
CA THR A 221 -3.43 -11.23 8.60
C THR A 221 -2.33 -10.65 7.73
N TYR A 222 -1.22 -10.19 8.33
CA TYR A 222 -0.05 -9.69 7.60
C TYR A 222 0.61 -10.81 6.78
N VAL A 223 0.87 -11.96 7.40
CA VAL A 223 1.42 -13.14 6.71
C VAL A 223 0.47 -13.62 5.61
N GLU A 224 -0.82 -13.76 5.93
CA GLU A 224 -1.85 -14.16 4.95
C GLU A 224 -1.85 -13.21 3.75
N SER A 225 -1.95 -11.90 4.00
CA SER A 225 -1.98 -10.87 2.95
C SER A 225 -0.74 -10.91 2.06
N TYR A 226 0.44 -11.09 2.66
CA TYR A 226 1.70 -11.25 1.92
C TYR A 226 1.67 -12.49 1.03
N LEU A 227 1.27 -13.64 1.56
CA LEU A 227 1.21 -14.91 0.82
C LEU A 227 0.20 -14.85 -0.33
N TYR A 228 -0.98 -14.25 -0.13
CA TYR A 228 -1.97 -14.09 -1.19
C TYR A 228 -1.47 -13.14 -2.29
N ASN A 229 -0.80 -12.05 -1.92
CA ASN A 229 -0.24 -11.11 -2.89
C ASN A 229 0.93 -11.75 -3.66
N LEU A 230 1.78 -12.55 -3.00
CA LEU A 230 2.83 -13.33 -3.64
C LEU A 230 2.25 -14.37 -4.59
N TYR A 231 1.23 -15.11 -4.16
CA TYR A 231 0.54 -16.07 -5.01
C TYR A 231 -0.04 -15.40 -6.26
N TYR A 232 -0.73 -14.27 -6.08
CA TYR A 232 -1.26 -13.49 -7.21
C TYR A 232 -0.14 -13.01 -8.14
N THR A 233 1.01 -12.61 -7.60
CA THR A 233 2.18 -12.21 -8.40
C THR A 233 2.77 -13.39 -9.17
N ILE A 234 2.85 -14.57 -8.57
CA ILE A 234 3.31 -15.80 -9.25
C ILE A 234 2.35 -16.17 -10.39
N LEU A 235 1.04 -16.11 -10.19
CA LEU A 235 0.04 -16.39 -11.24
C LEU A 235 0.18 -15.47 -12.46
N ASN A 236 0.59 -14.22 -12.24
CA ASN A 236 0.77 -13.23 -13.30
C ASN A 236 2.22 -13.18 -13.83
N SER A 237 3.04 -14.18 -13.49
CA SER A 237 4.45 -14.27 -13.87
C SER A 237 4.72 -15.47 -14.79
N ASN A 238 5.95 -15.54 -15.32
CA ASN A 238 6.38 -16.63 -16.19
C ASN A 238 6.95 -17.86 -15.42
N TYR A 239 6.77 -17.94 -14.11
CA TYR A 239 7.29 -19.04 -13.29
C TYR A 239 6.44 -20.31 -13.35
N LEU A 240 5.20 -20.23 -13.84
CA LEU A 240 4.29 -21.37 -13.96
C LEU A 240 4.17 -21.84 -15.40
N THR A 241 4.15 -23.16 -15.62
CA THR A 241 3.74 -23.73 -16.90
C THR A 241 2.24 -23.47 -17.14
N LYS A 242 1.81 -23.44 -18.40
CA LYS A 242 0.41 -23.21 -18.78
C LYS A 242 -0.54 -24.21 -18.11
N ASP A 243 -0.17 -25.49 -18.07
CA ASP A 243 -0.98 -26.55 -17.45
C ASP A 243 -1.09 -26.37 -15.92
N LYS A 244 0.00 -25.94 -15.27
CA LYS A 244 -0.01 -25.66 -13.83
C LYS A 244 -0.86 -24.41 -13.53
N LEU A 245 -0.79 -23.39 -14.37
CA LEU A 245 -1.64 -22.20 -14.25
C LEU A 245 -3.13 -22.53 -14.41
N GLU A 246 -3.50 -23.32 -15.44
CA GLU A 246 -4.88 -23.75 -15.66
C GLU A 246 -5.42 -24.59 -14.50
N SER A 247 -4.61 -25.48 -13.93
CA SER A 247 -5.03 -26.28 -12.77
C SER A 247 -5.23 -25.40 -11.53
N LEU A 248 -4.34 -24.45 -11.25
CA LEU A 248 -4.46 -23.50 -10.14
C LEU A 248 -5.69 -22.58 -10.29
N ASN A 249 -6.00 -22.13 -11.50
CA ASN A 249 -7.18 -21.30 -11.77
C ASN A 249 -8.51 -22.04 -11.56
N ARG A 250 -8.51 -23.38 -11.54
CA ARG A 250 -9.70 -24.20 -11.27
C ARG A 250 -9.95 -24.44 -9.78
N ILE A 251 -8.99 -24.10 -8.91
CA ILE A 251 -9.11 -24.31 -7.47
C ILE A 251 -10.03 -23.25 -6.88
N LYS A 252 -11.15 -23.67 -6.29
CA LYS A 252 -12.17 -22.77 -5.72
C LYS A 252 -11.73 -22.06 -4.45
N LYS A 253 -10.84 -22.68 -3.65
CA LYS A 253 -10.35 -22.13 -2.39
C LYS A 253 -8.88 -22.47 -2.22
N ILE A 254 -8.08 -21.44 -2.04
CA ILE A 254 -6.64 -21.55 -1.78
C ILE A 254 -6.42 -20.97 -0.39
N ASP A 255 -5.80 -21.76 0.48
CA ASP A 255 -5.36 -21.34 1.81
C ASP A 255 -3.85 -21.11 1.84
N ASP A 256 -3.38 -20.53 2.93
CA ASP A 256 -1.98 -20.23 3.19
C ASP A 256 -1.10 -21.48 3.16
N THR A 257 -1.56 -22.60 3.73
CA THR A 257 -0.85 -23.89 3.68
C THR A 257 -0.66 -24.38 2.25
N TYR A 258 -1.68 -24.27 1.41
CA TYR A 258 -1.58 -24.61 0.00
C TYR A 258 -0.57 -23.70 -0.73
N ILE A 259 -0.62 -22.39 -0.50
CA ILE A 259 0.34 -21.44 -1.09
C ILE A 259 1.77 -21.81 -0.69
N ILE A 260 2.02 -22.10 0.58
CA ILE A 260 3.37 -22.42 1.07
C ILE A 260 3.85 -23.77 0.53
N ASP A 261 3.10 -24.84 0.78
CA ASP A 261 3.56 -26.20 0.53
C ASP A 261 3.52 -26.61 -0.94
N LYS A 262 2.53 -26.13 -1.70
CA LYS A 262 2.27 -26.56 -3.08
C LYS A 262 2.76 -25.58 -4.14
N ILE A 263 3.04 -24.34 -3.76
CA ILE A 263 3.45 -23.29 -4.70
C ILE A 263 4.82 -22.78 -4.34
N LEU A 264 4.99 -22.21 -3.15
CA LEU A 264 6.23 -21.55 -2.73
C LEU A 264 7.38 -22.55 -2.64
N TYR A 265 7.23 -23.64 -1.89
CA TYR A 265 8.30 -24.62 -1.70
C TYR A 265 8.57 -25.48 -2.93
N ASP A 266 7.59 -25.64 -3.82
CA ASP A 266 7.76 -26.35 -5.09
C ASP A 266 8.58 -25.51 -6.08
N LEU A 267 8.27 -24.21 -6.20
CA LEU A 267 8.99 -23.30 -7.09
C LEU A 267 10.34 -22.84 -6.53
N PHE A 268 10.45 -22.75 -5.20
CA PHE A 268 11.62 -22.20 -4.50
C PHE A 268 12.03 -23.09 -3.31
N PRO A 269 12.59 -24.29 -3.56
CA PRO A 269 12.91 -25.26 -2.50
C PRO A 269 13.87 -24.74 -1.43
N GLN A 270 14.74 -23.80 -1.77
CA GLN A 270 15.66 -23.16 -0.83
C GLN A 270 14.93 -22.42 0.29
N ILE A 271 13.73 -21.86 0.02
CA ILE A 271 12.94 -21.13 1.02
C ILE A 271 12.52 -22.09 2.14
N LYS A 272 12.10 -23.32 1.79
CA LYS A 272 11.68 -24.35 2.75
C LYS A 272 12.70 -24.57 3.86
N ASN A 273 13.96 -24.70 3.50
CA ASN A 273 15.03 -24.97 4.47
C ASN A 273 15.23 -23.78 5.42
N SER A 274 15.07 -22.55 4.92
CA SER A 274 15.24 -21.33 5.70
C SER A 274 14.03 -20.98 6.59
N THR A 275 12.83 -21.48 6.26
CA THR A 275 11.58 -21.04 6.92
C THR A 275 10.86 -22.12 7.71
N LEU A 276 11.31 -23.38 7.70
CA LEU A 276 10.57 -24.51 8.28
C LEU A 276 10.12 -24.27 9.73
N VAL A 277 11.05 -23.83 10.60
CA VAL A 277 10.77 -23.57 12.02
C VAL A 277 9.75 -22.43 12.19
N LEU A 278 9.90 -21.36 11.41
CA LEU A 278 9.00 -20.22 11.42
C LEU A 278 7.61 -20.61 10.91
N TYR A 279 7.53 -21.47 9.91
CA TYR A 279 6.26 -21.99 9.39
C TYR A 279 5.52 -22.84 10.43
N GLU A 280 6.23 -23.71 11.16
CA GLU A 280 5.62 -24.47 12.27
C GLU A 280 5.11 -23.55 13.38
N ASN A 281 5.83 -22.48 13.70
CA ASN A 281 5.40 -21.50 14.68
C ASN A 281 4.20 -20.67 14.17
N TYR A 282 4.19 -20.27 12.91
CA TYR A 282 3.04 -19.63 12.26
C TYR A 282 1.79 -20.52 12.32
N LYS A 283 1.91 -21.83 12.08
CA LYS A 283 0.79 -22.77 12.25
C LYS A 283 0.25 -22.82 13.68
N LYS A 284 1.11 -22.70 14.69
CA LYS A 284 0.66 -22.58 16.09
C LYS A 284 -0.08 -21.25 16.32
N MET A 285 0.41 -20.16 15.73
CA MET A 285 -0.23 -18.85 15.81
C MET A 285 -1.62 -18.84 15.19
N LEU A 286 -1.80 -19.44 14.01
CA LEU A 286 -3.10 -19.61 13.36
C LEU A 286 -4.12 -20.25 14.30
N ARG A 287 -3.76 -21.37 14.93
CA ARG A 287 -4.63 -22.06 15.90
C ARG A 287 -4.99 -21.16 17.08
N HIS A 288 -4.08 -20.27 17.50
CA HIS A 288 -4.37 -19.31 18.56
C HIS A 288 -5.29 -18.18 18.12
N ARG A 289 -5.08 -17.63 16.92
CA ARG A 289 -6.00 -16.66 16.29
C ARG A 289 -7.40 -17.27 16.14
N ASP A 290 -7.50 -18.50 15.65
CA ASP A 290 -8.77 -19.18 15.41
C ASP A 290 -9.57 -19.39 16.70
N ARG A 291 -8.91 -19.63 17.83
CA ARG A 291 -9.57 -19.67 19.15
C ARG A 291 -10.20 -18.33 19.54
N TYR A 292 -9.65 -17.21 19.07
CA TYR A 292 -10.24 -15.88 19.30
C TYR A 292 -11.41 -15.60 18.36
N VAL A 293 -11.33 -16.04 17.11
CA VAL A 293 -12.45 -15.95 16.15
C VAL A 293 -13.63 -16.78 16.60
N HIS A 294 -13.36 -18.01 17.05
CA HIS A 294 -14.34 -18.98 17.49
C HIS A 294 -14.41 -19.06 19.00
N ALA A 295 -14.38 -17.89 19.65
CA ALA A 295 -14.55 -17.75 21.09
C ALA A 295 -15.84 -18.49 21.52
N SER A 296 -15.68 -19.44 22.43
CA SER A 296 -16.75 -20.35 22.78
C SER A 296 -16.85 -20.50 24.30
N PRO A 297 -18.08 -20.59 24.85
CA PRO A 297 -18.28 -20.88 26.27
C PRO A 297 -18.03 -22.35 26.61
N PHE A 298 -17.75 -23.20 25.63
CA PHE A 298 -17.56 -24.64 25.84
C PHE A 298 -16.24 -24.97 26.52
N LYS A 299 -16.18 -26.17 27.08
CA LYS A 299 -14.96 -26.77 27.63
C LYS A 299 -14.25 -27.56 26.53
N ASP A 300 -12.93 -27.45 26.46
CA ASP A 300 -12.13 -28.39 25.69
C ASP A 300 -12.11 -29.73 26.43
N LEU A 301 -12.73 -30.75 25.84
CA LEU A 301 -12.80 -32.09 26.45
C LEU A 301 -11.42 -32.76 26.54
N SER A 302 -10.46 -32.39 25.69
CA SER A 302 -9.13 -33.00 25.68
C SER A 302 -8.21 -32.45 26.77
N THR A 303 -8.34 -31.18 27.11
CA THR A 303 -7.50 -30.49 28.12
C THR A 303 -8.24 -30.19 29.42
N ASN A 304 -9.56 -30.41 29.45
CA ASN A 304 -10.45 -30.09 30.57
C ASN A 304 -10.40 -28.59 30.97
N LYS A 305 -10.03 -27.71 30.04
CA LYS A 305 -9.94 -26.25 30.23
C LYS A 305 -11.09 -25.52 29.54
N SER A 306 -11.42 -24.33 30.03
CA SER A 306 -12.39 -23.48 29.36
C SER A 306 -11.83 -22.97 28.03
N GLN A 307 -12.62 -22.98 26.96
CA GLN A 307 -12.25 -22.32 25.70
C GLN A 307 -12.20 -20.78 25.85
N LEU A 308 -12.68 -20.23 26.97
CA LEU A 308 -12.56 -18.82 27.32
C LEU A 308 -11.22 -18.46 27.96
N GLU A 309 -10.51 -19.41 28.58
CA GLU A 309 -9.23 -19.14 29.25
C GLU A 309 -8.23 -18.41 28.33
N PRO A 310 -8.01 -18.84 27.06
CA PRO A 310 -7.08 -18.17 26.17
C PRO A 310 -7.42 -16.70 25.87
N LEU A 311 -8.69 -16.29 26.03
CA LEU A 311 -9.13 -14.91 25.81
C LEU A 311 -8.68 -13.96 26.92
N LEU A 312 -8.44 -14.52 28.11
CA LEU A 312 -8.06 -13.80 29.32
C LEU A 312 -6.57 -13.94 29.65
N ASP A 313 -5.92 -15.00 29.13
CA ASP A 313 -4.50 -15.26 29.31
C ASP A 313 -3.64 -14.37 28.40
N ILE A 314 -3.24 -13.21 28.94
CA ILE A 314 -2.27 -12.31 28.31
C ILE A 314 -0.86 -12.80 28.65
N ASN A 315 -0.09 -13.19 27.64
CA ASN A 315 1.32 -13.53 27.78
C ASN A 315 2.17 -12.70 26.82
N ASN A 316 2.83 -11.68 27.35
CA ASN A 316 3.57 -10.71 26.55
C ASN A 316 4.76 -11.33 25.81
N LEU A 317 5.48 -12.26 26.44
CA LEU A 317 6.57 -12.97 25.77
C LEU A 317 6.06 -13.72 24.54
N ARG A 318 4.92 -14.39 24.69
CA ARG A 318 4.28 -15.10 23.59
C ARG A 318 3.78 -14.16 22.50
N LEU A 319 3.26 -12.98 22.85
CA LEU A 319 2.92 -11.95 21.87
C LEU A 319 4.15 -11.48 21.09
N PHE A 320 5.28 -11.25 21.77
CA PHE A 320 6.52 -10.83 21.11
C PHE A 320 7.02 -11.90 20.14
N ASP A 321 7.03 -13.16 20.57
CA ASP A 321 7.43 -14.29 19.73
C ASP A 321 6.52 -14.40 18.49
N PHE A 322 5.21 -14.19 18.66
CA PHE A 322 4.24 -14.25 17.57
C PHE A 322 4.45 -13.13 16.55
N LEU A 323 4.57 -11.89 17.02
CA LEU A 323 4.81 -10.75 16.17
C LEU A 323 6.16 -10.87 15.44
N GLN A 324 7.21 -11.28 16.16
CA GLN A 324 8.55 -11.45 15.59
C GLN A 324 8.57 -12.59 14.55
N THR A 325 7.97 -13.74 14.87
CA THR A 325 7.86 -14.88 13.94
C THR A 325 7.17 -14.46 12.64
N SER A 326 6.09 -13.66 12.73
CA SER A 326 5.33 -13.23 11.55
C SER A 326 6.16 -12.32 10.63
N ILE A 327 6.89 -11.36 11.21
CA ILE A 327 7.78 -10.48 10.44
C ILE A 327 8.94 -11.28 9.86
N ASP A 328 9.64 -12.05 10.67
CA ASP A 328 10.82 -12.79 10.25
C ASP A 328 10.48 -13.81 9.15
N PHE A 329 9.32 -14.48 9.26
CA PHE A 329 8.84 -15.42 8.25
C PHE A 329 8.63 -14.74 6.90
N VAL A 330 7.91 -13.61 6.88
CA VAL A 330 7.66 -12.85 5.64
C VAL A 330 8.96 -12.29 5.05
N LYS A 331 9.85 -11.73 5.89
CA LYS A 331 11.15 -11.21 5.44
C LYS A 331 12.03 -12.30 4.83
N ILE A 332 12.16 -13.45 5.49
CA ILE A 332 12.99 -14.56 4.98
C ILE A 332 12.43 -15.10 3.66
N ILE A 333 11.11 -15.18 3.50
CA ILE A 333 10.52 -15.51 2.20
C ILE A 333 10.95 -14.48 1.17
N ASP A 334 10.70 -13.18 1.41
CA ASP A 334 10.97 -12.11 0.44
C ASP A 334 12.46 -12.01 0.05
N ASP A 335 13.35 -12.19 1.02
CA ASP A 335 14.80 -12.12 0.80
C ASP A 335 15.30 -13.21 -0.14
N ASN A 336 14.68 -14.40 -0.08
CA ASN A 336 15.02 -15.57 -0.89
C ASN A 336 14.22 -15.66 -2.21
N LEU A 337 13.34 -14.69 -2.50
CA LEU A 337 12.64 -14.60 -3.77
C LEU A 337 13.49 -13.92 -4.85
N PRO A 338 13.29 -14.26 -6.14
CA PRO A 338 13.81 -13.49 -7.25
C PRO A 338 13.36 -12.02 -7.19
N ASN A 339 14.20 -11.08 -7.63
CA ASN A 339 13.92 -9.63 -7.60
C ASN A 339 12.59 -9.22 -8.27
N THR A 340 12.10 -10.01 -9.23
CA THR A 340 10.83 -9.77 -9.92
C THR A 340 9.60 -10.11 -9.07
N LEU A 341 9.75 -10.92 -8.02
CA LEU A 341 8.68 -11.37 -7.13
C LEU A 341 8.74 -10.74 -5.74
N LYS A 342 9.79 -9.99 -5.40
CA LYS A 342 9.93 -9.30 -4.11
C LYS A 342 8.83 -8.25 -3.92
N LEU A 343 8.11 -8.35 -2.82
CA LEU A 343 6.98 -7.47 -2.48
C LEU A 343 7.36 -6.45 -1.41
N LEU A 344 8.33 -6.74 -0.55
CA LEU A 344 8.74 -5.87 0.57
C LEU A 344 9.65 -4.71 0.15
N PHE A 345 9.56 -4.24 -1.09
CA PHE A 345 10.34 -3.09 -1.55
C PHE A 345 9.97 -1.77 -0.84
N TRP A 346 8.85 -1.76 -0.11
CA TRP A 346 8.34 -0.65 0.69
C TRP A 346 8.80 -0.75 2.15
N TRP A 347 9.42 -1.87 2.52
CA TRP A 347 9.95 -2.12 3.85
C TRP A 347 11.28 -1.40 4.04
N TYR A 348 11.41 -0.67 5.14
CA TYR A 348 12.67 0.01 5.51
C TYR A 348 13.06 -0.21 6.97
N ASP A 349 12.33 -1.09 7.68
CA ASP A 349 12.49 -1.33 9.11
C ASP A 349 13.31 -2.60 9.37
N ASP A 350 14.62 -2.52 9.19
CA ASP A 350 15.48 -3.72 9.22
C ASP A 350 15.69 -4.31 10.62
N ASN A 351 15.34 -3.57 11.68
CA ASN A 351 15.71 -3.90 13.06
C ASN A 351 14.54 -3.97 14.06
N ILE A 352 13.35 -4.36 13.61
CA ILE A 352 12.20 -4.54 14.51
C ILE A 352 12.49 -5.65 15.51
N LYS A 353 12.36 -5.31 16.81
CA LYS A 353 12.53 -6.24 17.94
C LYS A 353 11.44 -5.96 18.97
N PHE A 354 10.32 -6.67 18.88
CA PHE A 354 9.16 -6.45 19.76
C PHE A 354 9.47 -6.66 21.25
N ILE A 355 10.41 -7.57 21.56
CA ILE A 355 10.86 -7.81 22.93
C ILE A 355 11.43 -6.56 23.63
N LYS A 356 11.85 -5.54 22.86
CA LYS A 356 12.33 -4.28 23.41
C LYS A 356 11.21 -3.35 23.91
N MET A 357 9.95 -3.64 23.59
CA MET A 357 8.80 -2.80 23.96
C MET A 357 8.94 -1.33 23.58
N LEU A 358 9.49 -1.07 22.39
CA LEU A 358 9.66 0.28 21.86
C LEU A 358 8.61 0.57 20.77
N PRO A 359 8.08 1.80 20.69
CA PRO A 359 7.26 2.23 19.57
C PRO A 359 7.99 2.06 18.24
N LEU A 360 7.24 1.72 17.20
CA LEU A 360 7.70 1.63 15.83
C LEU A 360 7.43 2.94 15.09
N SER A 361 8.34 3.32 14.20
CA SER A 361 8.15 4.53 13.40
C SER A 361 6.98 4.36 12.42
N LEU A 362 6.05 5.31 12.44
CA LEU A 362 4.91 5.33 11.52
C LEU A 362 5.30 5.85 10.14
N THR A 363 6.39 6.61 10.05
CA THR A 363 6.94 7.15 8.81
C THR A 363 8.40 6.74 8.65
N ASN A 364 8.88 6.65 7.41
CA ASN A 364 10.28 6.34 7.17
C ASN A 364 11.12 7.60 7.38
N GLU A 365 11.68 7.79 8.58
CA GLU A 365 12.57 8.94 8.86
C GLU A 365 13.90 8.84 8.08
N ASN A 366 14.28 7.62 7.67
CA ASN A 366 15.55 7.31 6.99
C ASN A 366 15.46 7.28 5.45
N VAL A 367 14.31 7.60 4.85
CA VAL A 367 14.32 7.92 3.41
C VAL A 367 15.02 9.27 3.33
N PRO A 368 16.18 9.40 2.65
CA PRO A 368 16.73 10.72 2.41
C PRO A 368 15.59 11.57 1.86
N LYS A 369 15.51 12.85 2.22
CA LYS A 369 14.72 13.82 1.45
C LYS A 369 15.30 13.91 0.03
N LYS A 370 15.34 12.81 -0.73
CA LYS A 370 15.38 12.79 -2.17
C LYS A 370 14.08 13.46 -2.52
N HIS A 371 14.21 14.75 -2.78
CA HIS A 371 13.23 15.64 -3.34
C HIS A 371 12.11 14.86 -4.04
N TYR A 372 11.07 14.54 -3.27
CA TYR A 372 9.72 14.54 -3.79
C TYR A 372 9.39 16.02 -3.97
N TYR A 373 10.04 16.63 -4.97
CA TYR A 373 9.72 17.94 -5.50
C TYR A 373 9.27 17.74 -6.95
#